data_AF-A0A946X4E3-F1
#
_entry.id   AF-A0A946X4E3-F1
#
_cell.length_a   1.000
_cell.length_b   1.000
_cell.length_c   1.000
_cell.angle_alpha   90.00
_cell.angle_beta   90.00
_cell.angle_gamma   90.00
#
_symmetry.space_group_name_H-M   'P 1'
#
loop_
_entity.id
_entity.type
_entity.pdbx_description
1 polymer ?
#
loop_
_entity_poly.entity_id
_entity_poly.type
_entity_poly.pdbx_seq_one_letter_code
_entity_poly.pdbx_strand_id
1 'polypeptide(L)'
;MPQHAKSVDADRVQSNDTVAPRPDAQAGMPLETEVKFIVPAERVLDRMQAAGHLAGCAFGPVRVAPQRDLYFDTGAYALLHRGMSLRYRQVGDAHMMTFKRPSTISHTRVEIEDDIGGRGIYALTDGLLQDLDAPAARAAIPWVGPERISPMLLVANRRSSSLLESPAARVKVCFDRVEYTPCMPGYDGFAVEYELELELQDGSELFLEQLAQAVAEEYGLAIHSHSKYERGMYAFDVPGSDEEPAPATPSAPSMDHSAWRSAQVEGLKGRASGSRPPA
;
A
#
# COMPACT_ATOMS: atom_id res chain seq x y z
N MET A 1 -10.37 80.48 -0.54
CA MET A 1 -9.90 79.35 -1.38
C MET A 1 -10.30 78.07 -0.68
N PRO A 2 -10.89 77.10 -1.39
CA PRO A 2 -12.23 76.60 -1.06
C PRO A 2 -12.27 75.09 -0.71
N GLN A 3 -13.43 74.64 -0.18
CA GLN A 3 -14.06 73.30 -0.36
C GLN A 3 -13.36 72.07 0.28
N HIS A 4 -13.99 70.98 0.73
CA HIS A 4 -15.37 70.46 0.83
C HIS A 4 -15.29 69.26 1.83
N ALA A 5 -16.21 69.14 2.80
CA ALA A 5 -17.25 68.08 2.89
C ALA A 5 -16.74 66.62 2.75
N LYS A 6 -16.78 65.78 3.80
CA LYS A 6 -17.85 64.82 4.21
C LYS A 6 -17.35 63.36 4.05
N SER A 7 -17.35 62.55 5.13
CA SER A 7 -18.30 61.43 5.41
C SER A 7 -17.59 60.08 5.24
N VAL A 8 -17.19 59.40 6.33
CA VAL A 8 -17.82 58.20 6.95
C VAL A 8 -18.11 57.05 5.97
N ASP A 9 -17.36 55.94 6.10
CA ASP A 9 -17.83 54.54 6.25
C ASP A 9 -16.60 53.62 6.37
N ALA A 10 -16.44 52.88 7.47
CA ALA A 10 -16.97 51.53 7.75
C ALA A 10 -16.04 50.42 7.26
N ASP A 11 -15.73 49.52 8.20
CA ASP A 11 -15.16 48.18 8.04
C ASP A 11 -13.81 48.03 7.32
N ARG A 12 -12.83 47.49 8.05
CA ARG A 12 -12.43 46.09 7.88
C ARG A 12 -11.23 45.77 8.78
N VAL A 13 -11.50 44.99 9.82
CA VAL A 13 -10.50 44.15 10.50
C VAL A 13 -9.82 43.31 9.42
N GLN A 14 -8.54 43.53 9.17
CA GLN A 14 -7.71 42.58 8.42
C GLN A 14 -6.93 41.74 9.42
N SER A 15 -7.52 40.58 9.71
CA SER A 15 -6.84 39.43 10.29
C SER A 15 -5.66 39.05 9.39
N ASN A 16 -4.45 39.11 9.94
CA ASN A 16 -3.28 38.48 9.34
C ASN A 16 -3.32 36.97 9.65
N ASP A 17 -4.26 36.26 9.03
CA ASP A 17 -4.20 34.79 8.96
C ASP A 17 -3.14 34.42 7.92
N THR A 18 -1.90 34.29 8.39
CA THR A 18 -0.85 33.64 7.62
C THR A 18 -1.14 32.15 7.62
N VAL A 19 -1.99 31.71 6.68
CA VAL A 19 -2.23 30.30 6.41
C VAL A 19 -0.89 29.68 5.98
N ALA A 20 -0.35 28.80 6.81
CA ALA A 20 0.80 27.99 6.46
C ALA A 20 0.54 27.27 5.12
N PRO A 21 1.52 27.21 4.20
CA PRO A 21 1.32 26.54 2.93
C PRO A 21 0.96 25.06 3.15
N ARG A 22 -0.06 24.58 2.44
CA ARG A 22 -0.46 23.16 2.42
C ARG A 22 0.72 22.31 1.89
N PRO A 23 1.04 21.16 2.50
CA PRO A 23 2.21 20.37 2.15
C PRO A 23 2.09 19.58 0.82
N ASP A 24 1.04 19.81 0.03
CA ASP A 24 0.73 18.98 -1.15
C ASP A 24 1.53 19.32 -2.42
N ALA A 25 2.52 20.22 -2.33
CA ALA A 25 3.35 20.62 -3.47
C ALA A 25 4.82 20.23 -3.28
N GLN A 26 5.10 18.93 -3.07
CA GLN A 26 6.44 18.36 -3.30
C GLN A 26 6.39 17.35 -4.45
N ALA A 27 7.01 17.73 -5.56
CA ALA A 27 7.21 16.89 -6.73
C ALA A 27 8.13 15.70 -6.38
N GLY A 28 7.73 14.49 -6.83
CA GLY A 28 8.62 13.32 -6.94
C GLY A 28 8.66 12.35 -5.76
N MET A 29 7.61 12.22 -4.95
CA MET A 29 7.54 11.11 -3.98
C MET A 29 7.24 9.78 -4.70
N PRO A 30 7.90 8.66 -4.35
CA PRO A 30 7.63 7.37 -4.97
C PRO A 30 6.16 6.98 -4.73
N LEU A 31 5.46 6.69 -5.82
CA LEU A 31 4.11 6.14 -5.79
C LEU A 31 4.21 4.62 -5.96
N GLU A 32 3.57 3.90 -5.06
CA GLU A 32 3.34 2.45 -5.17
C GLU A 32 1.90 2.24 -5.62
N THR A 33 1.69 1.47 -6.69
CA THR A 33 0.35 1.14 -7.21
C THR A 33 0.10 -0.36 -7.07
N GLU A 34 -0.91 -0.71 -6.26
CA GLU A 34 -1.17 -2.09 -5.85
C GLU A 34 -2.65 -2.38 -5.54
N VAL A 35 -3.13 -3.56 -5.94
CA VAL A 35 -4.48 -4.05 -5.62
C VAL A 35 -4.38 -5.23 -4.66
N LYS A 36 -5.23 -5.22 -3.62
CA LYS A 36 -5.25 -6.25 -2.57
C LYS A 36 -6.60 -6.96 -2.50
N PHE A 37 -6.56 -8.23 -2.17
CA PHE A 37 -7.72 -9.07 -1.94
C PHE A 37 -7.57 -9.84 -0.64
N ILE A 38 -8.62 -9.87 0.18
CA ILE A 38 -8.68 -10.81 1.30
C ILE A 38 -9.15 -12.15 0.77
N VAL A 39 -8.35 -13.17 1.04
CA VAL A 39 -8.61 -14.54 0.62
C VAL A 39 -9.23 -15.28 1.80
N PRO A 40 -10.42 -15.90 1.64
CA PRO A 40 -11.20 -16.40 2.78
C PRO A 40 -10.57 -17.61 3.49
N ALA A 41 -9.61 -18.30 2.86
CA ALA A 41 -8.93 -19.44 3.46
C ALA A 41 -7.59 -19.76 2.78
N GLU A 42 -6.65 -20.31 3.52
CA GLU A 42 -5.34 -20.77 3.04
C GLU A 42 -5.45 -21.67 1.81
N ARG A 43 -6.37 -22.64 1.83
CA ARG A 43 -6.60 -23.57 0.72
C ARG A 43 -6.99 -22.88 -0.59
N VAL A 44 -7.54 -21.67 -0.54
CA VAL A 44 -7.87 -20.89 -1.74
C VAL A 44 -6.60 -20.23 -2.27
N LEU A 45 -5.81 -19.63 -1.38
CA LEU A 45 -4.51 -19.04 -1.69
C LEU A 45 -3.55 -20.07 -2.30
N ASP A 46 -3.47 -21.26 -1.70
CA ASP A 46 -2.65 -22.38 -2.18
C ASP A 46 -3.08 -22.83 -3.58
N ARG A 47 -4.39 -22.86 -3.86
CA ARG A 47 -4.91 -23.22 -5.19
C ARG A 47 -4.57 -22.18 -6.23
N MET A 48 -4.68 -20.89 -5.91
CA MET A 48 -4.26 -19.81 -6.81
C MET A 48 -2.76 -19.93 -7.13
N GLN A 49 -1.93 -20.15 -6.11
CA GLN A 49 -0.49 -20.32 -6.29
C GLN A 49 -0.16 -21.56 -7.14
N ALA A 50 -0.82 -22.69 -6.87
CA ALA A 50 -0.60 -23.95 -7.59
C ALA A 50 -1.09 -23.91 -9.05
N ALA A 51 -2.09 -23.08 -9.37
CA ALA A 51 -2.56 -22.90 -10.74
C ALA A 51 -1.48 -22.32 -11.66
N GLY A 52 -0.52 -21.56 -11.11
CA GLY A 52 0.56 -20.95 -11.90
C GLY A 52 0.10 -19.82 -12.83
N HIS A 53 -1.17 -19.42 -12.74
CA HIS A 53 -1.74 -18.32 -13.49
C HIS A 53 -2.83 -17.61 -12.67
N LEU A 54 -3.07 -16.34 -12.98
CA LEU A 54 -4.20 -15.56 -12.48
C LEU A 54 -4.95 -14.97 -13.67
N ALA A 55 -6.25 -15.15 -13.75
CA ALA A 55 -7.09 -14.72 -14.87
C ALA A 55 -6.63 -15.22 -16.25
N GLY A 56 -5.82 -16.29 -16.33
CA GLY A 56 -5.22 -16.78 -17.59
C GLY A 56 -3.84 -16.19 -17.91
N CYS A 57 -3.33 -15.25 -17.10
CA CYS A 57 -1.95 -14.79 -17.16
C CYS A 57 -1.05 -15.66 -16.30
N ALA A 58 -0.12 -16.37 -16.93
CA ALA A 58 0.88 -17.15 -16.21
C ALA A 58 1.87 -16.24 -15.46
N PHE A 59 2.29 -16.67 -14.27
CA PHE A 59 3.39 -16.05 -13.53
C PHE A 59 4.56 -17.03 -13.40
N GLY A 60 5.74 -16.48 -13.15
CA GLY A 60 6.97 -17.27 -13.06
C GLY A 60 7.06 -18.16 -11.81
N PRO A 61 8.24 -18.75 -11.56
CA PRO A 61 8.48 -19.55 -10.37
C PRO A 61 8.26 -18.76 -9.07
N VAL A 62 7.48 -19.32 -8.16
CA VAL A 62 7.21 -18.72 -6.86
C VAL A 62 8.45 -18.81 -5.96
N ARG A 63 8.68 -17.76 -5.16
CA ARG A 63 9.74 -17.67 -4.15
C ARG A 63 9.12 -17.34 -2.81
N VAL A 64 9.50 -18.09 -1.79
CA VAL A 64 9.07 -17.83 -0.41
C VAL A 64 10.13 -16.98 0.28
N ALA A 65 9.71 -15.84 0.83
CA ALA A 65 10.56 -14.94 1.59
C ALA A 65 9.78 -14.44 2.82
N PRO A 66 10.00 -15.03 4.01
CA PRO A 66 9.37 -14.55 5.23
C PRO A 66 9.73 -13.09 5.51
N GLN A 67 8.75 -12.33 5.96
CA GLN A 67 8.90 -10.93 6.34
C GLN A 67 8.38 -10.73 7.77
N ARG A 68 9.01 -9.81 8.50
CA ARG A 68 8.59 -9.43 9.84
C ARG A 68 8.62 -7.91 9.94
N ASP A 69 7.46 -7.33 10.17
CA ASP A 69 7.26 -5.88 10.31
C ASP A 69 6.86 -5.54 11.73
N LEU A 70 7.45 -4.48 12.27
CA LEU A 70 6.98 -3.85 13.50
C LEU A 70 6.41 -2.48 13.15
N TYR A 71 5.12 -2.30 13.37
CA TYR A 71 4.41 -1.05 13.12
C TYR A 71 4.44 -0.15 14.35
N PHE A 72 4.57 1.15 14.11
CA PHE A 72 4.68 2.18 15.13
C PHE A 72 3.61 3.25 14.93
N ASP A 73 3.13 3.79 16.03
CA ASP A 73 2.20 4.91 16.06
C ASP A 73 2.31 5.64 17.40
N THR A 74 1.56 6.73 17.58
CA THR A 74 1.41 7.37 18.89
C THR A 74 0.36 6.63 19.73
N GLY A 75 0.34 6.89 21.05
CA GLY A 75 -0.69 6.31 21.94
C GLY A 75 -2.11 6.76 21.61
N ALA A 76 -2.27 7.79 20.77
CA ALA A 76 -3.55 8.28 20.26
C ALA A 76 -3.83 7.83 18.81
N TYR A 77 -3.05 6.87 18.29
CA TYR A 77 -3.26 6.27 16.96
C TYR A 77 -3.29 7.30 15.81
N ALA A 78 -2.40 8.30 15.89
CA ALA A 78 -2.39 9.44 14.97
C ALA A 78 -2.23 9.02 13.50
N LEU A 79 -1.45 7.99 13.20
CA LEU A 79 -1.27 7.47 11.85
C LEU A 79 -2.45 6.61 11.41
N LEU A 80 -2.92 5.69 12.27
CA LEU A 80 -4.05 4.80 11.98
C LEU A 80 -5.31 5.60 11.58
N HIS A 81 -5.68 6.63 12.35
CA HIS A 81 -6.86 7.46 12.07
C HIS A 81 -6.79 8.23 10.74
N ARG A 82 -5.64 8.21 10.06
CA ARG A 82 -5.41 8.87 8.76
C ARG A 82 -5.13 7.86 7.66
N GLY A 83 -5.31 6.57 7.91
CA GLY A 83 -4.96 5.49 6.99
C GLY A 83 -3.46 5.45 6.67
N MET A 84 -2.61 5.96 7.55
CA MET A 84 -1.16 6.00 7.38
C MET A 84 -0.49 4.89 8.19
N SER A 85 0.75 4.55 7.83
CA SER A 85 1.52 3.54 8.57
C SER A 85 3.00 3.87 8.58
N LEU A 86 3.65 3.67 9.73
CA LEU A 86 5.09 3.65 9.87
C LEU A 86 5.51 2.25 10.31
N ARG A 87 6.39 1.60 9.55
CA ARG A 87 6.90 0.27 9.90
C ARG A 87 8.41 0.22 9.87
N TYR A 88 8.94 -0.69 10.66
CA TYR A 88 10.31 -1.17 10.59
C TYR A 88 10.33 -2.62 10.13
N ARG A 89 11.26 -2.94 9.23
CA ARG A 89 11.52 -4.28 8.73
C ARG A 89 13.03 -4.51 8.68
N GLN A 90 13.47 -5.64 9.23
CA GLN A 90 14.82 -6.11 8.99
C GLN A 90 14.86 -7.01 7.74
N VAL A 91 15.75 -6.70 6.80
CA VAL A 91 15.97 -7.50 5.58
C VAL A 91 17.43 -7.87 5.48
N GLY A 92 17.78 -9.09 5.93
CA GLY A 92 19.18 -9.45 6.12
C GLY A 92 19.83 -8.54 7.16
N ASP A 93 20.86 -7.81 6.75
CA ASP A 93 21.56 -6.82 7.58
C ASP A 93 20.98 -5.40 7.46
N ALA A 94 20.03 -5.17 6.54
CA ALA A 94 19.42 -3.86 6.32
C ALA A 94 18.28 -3.60 7.31
N HIS A 95 18.16 -2.35 7.76
CA HIS A 95 17.18 -1.88 8.72
C HIS A 95 16.23 -0.90 8.05
N MET A 96 15.23 -1.44 7.36
CA MET A 96 14.33 -0.64 6.55
C MET A 96 13.25 0.00 7.41
N MET A 97 13.05 1.29 7.24
CA MET A 97 11.89 2.01 7.76
C MET A 97 11.06 2.52 6.59
N THR A 98 9.76 2.22 6.63
CA THR A 98 8.83 2.60 5.58
C THR A 98 7.73 3.47 6.17
N PHE A 99 7.50 4.64 5.59
CA PHE A 99 6.31 5.44 5.83
C PHE A 99 5.39 5.36 4.61
N LYS A 100 4.12 4.99 4.82
CA LYS A 100 3.09 4.97 3.78
C LYS A 100 1.93 5.89 4.14
N ARG A 101 1.43 6.64 3.16
CA ARG A 101 0.20 7.44 3.31
C ARG A 101 -0.72 7.30 2.10
N PRO A 102 -2.04 7.51 2.27
CA PRO A 102 -2.97 7.53 1.16
C PRO A 102 -2.57 8.58 0.11
N SER A 103 -2.84 8.26 -1.16
CA SER A 103 -2.79 9.23 -2.26
C SER A 103 -4.21 9.52 -2.75
N THR A 104 -4.37 10.52 -3.60
CA THR A 104 -5.66 10.82 -4.24
C THR A 104 -5.93 9.92 -5.45
N ILE A 105 -4.99 9.06 -5.82
CA ILE A 105 -5.10 8.13 -6.96
C ILE A 105 -5.51 6.76 -6.40
N SER A 106 -6.52 6.13 -7.04
CA SER A 106 -7.03 4.83 -6.59
C SER A 106 -5.93 3.79 -6.59
N HIS A 107 -5.90 2.93 -5.57
CA HIS A 107 -4.90 1.86 -5.43
C HIS A 107 -3.45 2.33 -5.34
N THR A 108 -3.21 3.63 -5.18
CA THR A 108 -1.88 4.20 -5.08
C THR A 108 -1.63 4.77 -3.70
N ARG A 109 -0.44 4.53 -3.16
CA ARG A 109 0.04 5.11 -1.92
C ARG A 109 1.37 5.81 -2.16
N VAL A 110 1.60 6.88 -1.42
CA VAL A 110 2.95 7.43 -1.32
C VAL A 110 3.72 6.53 -0.37
N GLU A 111 4.84 6.00 -0.83
CA GLU A 111 5.75 5.17 -0.07
C GLU A 111 7.13 5.81 -0.02
N ILE A 112 7.64 5.97 1.20
CA ILE A 112 8.99 6.46 1.45
C ILE A 112 9.67 5.41 2.29
N GLU A 113 10.67 4.76 1.70
CA GLU A 113 11.46 3.72 2.34
C GLU A 113 12.92 4.14 2.42
N ASP A 114 13.55 3.90 3.56
CA ASP A 114 14.95 4.22 3.79
C ASP A 114 15.60 3.23 4.78
N ASP A 115 16.89 2.96 4.61
CA ASP A 115 17.67 2.17 5.57
C ASP A 115 18.18 3.08 6.69
N ILE A 116 17.61 2.93 7.89
CA ILE A 116 17.94 3.78 9.05
C ILE A 116 19.26 3.36 9.72
N GLY A 117 19.84 2.24 9.29
CA GLY A 117 21.04 1.63 9.86
C GLY A 117 20.89 1.24 11.35
N GLY A 118 21.94 0.62 11.89
CA GLY A 118 21.92 0.11 13.27
C GLY A 118 21.68 1.19 14.34
N ARG A 119 22.15 2.43 14.14
CA ARG A 119 21.91 3.52 15.09
C ARG A 119 20.46 4.00 15.10
N GLY A 120 19.79 3.97 13.95
CA GLY A 120 18.39 4.39 13.86
C GLY A 120 17.44 3.48 14.65
N ILE A 121 17.81 2.20 14.82
CA ILE A 121 17.02 1.26 15.63
C ILE A 121 16.86 1.74 17.07
N TYR A 122 17.92 2.30 17.67
CA TYR A 122 17.87 2.76 19.07
C TYR A 122 16.87 3.91 19.24
N ALA A 123 16.95 4.94 18.38
CA ALA A 123 16.00 6.05 18.44
C ALA A 123 14.56 5.60 18.16
N LEU A 124 14.36 4.66 17.23
CA LEU A 124 13.04 4.07 16.97
C LEU A 124 12.50 3.30 18.18
N THR A 125 13.35 2.51 18.84
CA THR A 125 12.99 1.69 20.01
C THR A 125 12.70 2.55 21.23
N ASP A 126 13.41 3.67 21.38
CA ASP A 126 13.17 4.67 22.42
C ASP A 126 11.95 5.55 22.11
N GLY A 127 11.32 5.39 20.94
CA GLY A 127 10.15 6.17 20.51
C GLY A 127 10.48 7.61 20.13
N LEU A 128 11.74 7.91 19.81
CA LEU A 128 12.27 9.25 19.51
C LEU A 128 12.37 9.47 18.01
N LEU A 129 11.22 9.52 17.32
CA LEU A 129 11.19 9.64 15.85
C LEU A 129 11.90 10.92 15.35
N GLN A 130 11.80 12.02 16.10
CA GLN A 130 12.49 13.29 15.82
C GLN A 130 14.02 13.21 15.81
N ASP A 131 14.61 12.20 16.46
CA ASP A 131 16.05 12.00 16.48
C ASP A 131 16.55 11.17 15.28
N LEU A 132 15.64 10.72 14.42
CA LEU A 132 15.94 9.97 13.21
C LEU A 132 16.07 10.88 11.98
N ASP A 133 17.30 11.03 11.49
CA ASP A 133 17.56 11.70 10.22
C ASP A 133 17.38 10.74 9.03
N ALA A 134 16.15 10.29 8.80
CA ALA A 134 15.78 9.43 7.68
C ALA A 134 14.59 10.04 6.91
N PRO A 135 14.55 9.96 5.57
CA PRO A 135 13.41 10.39 4.74
C PRO A 135 12.05 9.92 5.27
N ALA A 136 11.92 8.64 5.63
CA ALA A 136 10.67 8.08 6.15
C ALA A 136 10.28 8.73 7.50
N ALA A 137 11.25 9.02 8.39
CA ALA A 137 10.99 9.68 9.67
C ALA A 137 10.56 11.13 9.43
N ARG A 138 11.31 11.88 8.62
CA ARG A 138 10.98 13.27 8.26
C ARG A 138 9.59 13.40 7.65
N ALA A 139 9.17 12.42 6.86
CA ALA A 139 7.83 12.39 6.28
C ALA A 139 6.72 12.05 7.30
N ALA A 140 7.03 11.24 8.31
CA ALA A 140 6.08 10.84 9.36
C ALA A 140 5.94 11.88 10.50
N ILE A 141 7.01 12.60 10.84
CA ILE A 141 7.06 13.58 11.95
C ILE A 141 5.89 14.59 11.94
N PRO A 142 5.49 15.21 10.80
CA PRO A 142 4.37 16.15 10.78
C PRO A 142 3.03 15.56 11.21
N TRP A 143 2.87 14.23 11.14
CA TRP A 143 1.64 13.53 11.46
C TRP A 143 1.58 13.01 12.90
N VAL A 144 2.74 12.67 13.47
CA VAL A 144 2.86 12.23 14.87
C VAL A 144 3.09 13.39 15.83
N GLY A 145 3.61 14.52 15.34
CA GLY A 145 3.96 15.68 16.16
C GLY A 145 5.15 15.39 17.11
N PRO A 146 5.21 16.04 18.28
CA PRO A 146 6.30 15.86 19.24
C PRO A 146 6.14 14.60 20.12
N GLU A 147 5.07 13.82 19.91
CA GLU A 147 4.77 12.65 20.73
C GLU A 147 5.79 11.53 20.53
N ARG A 148 5.92 10.68 21.55
CA ARG A 148 6.67 9.43 21.40
C ARG A 148 5.82 8.43 20.62
N ILE A 149 6.46 7.74 19.70
CA ILE A 149 5.86 6.56 19.06
C ILE A 149 6.15 5.32 19.88
N SER A 150 5.32 4.29 19.73
CA SER A 150 5.52 2.99 20.36
C SER A 150 5.19 1.88 19.39
N PRO A 151 5.75 0.67 19.56
CA PRO A 151 5.34 -0.50 18.79
C PRO A 151 3.85 -0.79 19.04
N MET A 152 3.06 -0.84 17.97
CA MET A 152 1.62 -1.11 18.04
C MET A 152 1.29 -2.54 17.63
N LEU A 153 1.94 -3.02 16.57
CA LEU A 153 1.57 -4.26 15.92
C LEU A 153 2.79 -4.93 15.32
N LEU A 154 2.99 -6.20 15.66
CA LEU A 154 3.92 -7.07 14.97
C LEU A 154 3.17 -7.83 13.87
N VAL A 155 3.72 -7.84 12.67
CA VAL A 155 3.17 -8.55 11.52
C VAL A 155 4.21 -9.53 10.99
N ALA A 156 3.92 -10.82 11.12
CA ALA A 156 4.72 -11.89 10.53
C ALA A 156 4.03 -12.35 9.24
N ASN A 157 4.71 -12.22 8.11
CA ASN A 157 4.17 -12.57 6.81
C ASN A 157 4.99 -13.68 6.15
N ARG A 158 4.36 -14.83 5.90
CA ARG A 158 4.93 -15.85 5.02
C ARG A 158 4.56 -15.50 3.57
N ARG A 159 5.31 -14.56 3.00
CA ARG A 159 5.11 -14.10 1.62
C ARG A 159 5.68 -15.09 0.62
N SER A 160 4.84 -15.49 -0.32
CA SER A 160 5.23 -16.21 -1.53
C SER A 160 5.03 -15.27 -2.72
N SER A 161 6.10 -14.88 -3.40
CA SER A 161 6.03 -13.91 -4.50
C SER A 161 6.45 -14.52 -5.83
N SER A 162 5.83 -14.06 -6.91
CA SER A 162 6.24 -14.33 -8.29
C SER A 162 6.11 -13.08 -9.14
N LEU A 163 6.59 -13.15 -10.39
CA LEU A 163 6.46 -12.10 -11.38
C LEU A 163 5.57 -12.59 -12.53
N LEU A 164 4.52 -11.84 -12.82
CA LEU A 164 3.71 -11.94 -14.02
C LEU A 164 4.26 -10.93 -15.03
N GLU A 165 4.76 -11.43 -16.15
CA GLU A 165 5.28 -10.60 -17.23
C GLU A 165 4.36 -10.69 -18.45
N SER A 166 3.88 -9.54 -18.92
CA SER A 166 3.17 -9.41 -20.18
C SER A 166 3.83 -8.30 -21.03
N PRO A 167 3.51 -8.20 -22.32
CA PRO A 167 3.94 -7.06 -23.13
C PRO A 167 3.46 -5.71 -22.61
N ALA A 168 2.40 -5.67 -21.78
CA ALA A 168 1.78 -4.44 -21.30
C ALA A 168 2.28 -4.00 -19.91
N ALA A 169 2.70 -4.95 -19.06
CA ALA A 169 3.11 -4.65 -17.68
C ALA A 169 3.92 -5.80 -17.06
N ARG A 170 4.67 -5.43 -16.02
CA ARG A 170 5.30 -6.33 -15.05
C ARG A 170 4.57 -6.17 -13.72
N VAL A 171 3.90 -7.24 -13.29
CA VAL A 171 3.12 -7.25 -12.05
C VAL A 171 3.72 -8.29 -11.11
N LYS A 172 4.10 -7.84 -9.92
CA LYS A 172 4.53 -8.73 -8.86
C LYS A 172 3.29 -9.25 -8.14
N VAL A 173 3.21 -10.57 -8.05
CA VAL A 173 2.10 -11.28 -7.43
C VAL A 173 2.58 -11.78 -6.08
N CYS A 174 1.93 -11.38 -4.99
CA CYS A 174 2.25 -11.83 -3.64
C CYS A 174 1.09 -12.63 -3.05
N PHE A 175 1.37 -13.85 -2.61
CA PHE A 175 0.47 -14.69 -1.84
C PHE A 175 0.95 -14.66 -0.39
N ASP A 176 0.15 -14.03 0.46
CA ASP A 176 0.53 -13.71 1.83
C ASP A 176 -0.30 -14.54 2.82
N ARG A 177 0.39 -15.19 3.76
CA ARG A 177 -0.20 -15.64 5.02
C ARG A 177 0.33 -14.72 6.11
N VAL A 178 -0.56 -13.89 6.64
CA VAL A 178 -0.25 -12.82 7.58
C VAL A 178 -0.69 -13.22 8.97
N GLU A 179 0.18 -13.04 9.95
CA GLU A 179 -0.11 -13.20 11.37
C GLU A 179 0.13 -11.86 12.07
N TYR A 180 -0.89 -11.41 12.79
CA TYR A 180 -0.91 -10.16 13.54
C TYR A 180 -0.76 -10.45 15.04
N THR A 181 0.14 -9.73 15.71
CA THR A 181 0.29 -9.80 17.17
C THR A 181 0.32 -8.38 17.74
N PRO A 182 -0.60 -8.01 18.64
CA PRO A 182 -0.63 -6.68 19.22
C PRO A 182 0.55 -6.50 20.17
N CYS A 183 1.12 -5.30 20.20
CA CYS A 183 2.20 -4.92 21.11
C CYS A 183 1.75 -3.94 22.20
N MET A 184 0.47 -3.55 22.15
CA MET A 184 -0.12 -2.54 23.05
C MET A 184 -0.56 -3.16 24.38
N PRO A 185 -0.46 -2.41 25.50
CA PRO A 185 -0.99 -2.87 26.78
C PRO A 185 -2.50 -3.17 26.71
N GLY A 186 -2.90 -4.29 27.30
CA GLY A 186 -4.31 -4.69 27.38
C GLY A 186 -4.84 -5.47 26.17
N TYR A 187 -3.99 -5.72 25.17
CA TYR A 187 -4.31 -6.57 24.01
C TYR A 187 -3.41 -7.80 24.00
N ASP A 188 -3.98 -8.96 23.70
CA ASP A 188 -3.26 -10.23 23.64
C ASP A 188 -3.75 -11.11 22.49
N GLY A 189 -3.09 -12.27 22.31
CA GLY A 189 -3.41 -13.22 21.26
C GLY A 189 -2.78 -12.90 19.90
N PHE A 190 -3.32 -13.53 18.87
CA PHE A 190 -2.91 -13.33 17.48
C PHE A 190 -4.10 -13.52 16.54
N ALA A 191 -4.04 -12.87 15.37
CA ALA A 191 -5.01 -13.05 14.29
C ALA A 191 -4.29 -13.49 13.01
N VAL A 192 -4.97 -14.26 12.14
CA VAL A 192 -4.42 -14.75 10.88
C VAL A 192 -5.29 -14.30 9.72
N GLU A 193 -4.67 -13.81 8.67
CA GLU A 193 -5.30 -13.41 7.42
C GLU A 193 -4.54 -14.01 6.23
N TYR A 194 -5.26 -14.21 5.13
CA TYR A 194 -4.70 -14.60 3.85
C TYR A 194 -4.98 -13.51 2.84
N GLU A 195 -3.97 -13.11 2.09
CA GLU A 195 -4.06 -12.00 1.16
C GLU A 195 -3.40 -12.32 -0.18
N LEU A 196 -4.01 -11.83 -1.25
CA LEU A 196 -3.38 -11.71 -2.56
C LEU A 196 -3.11 -10.24 -2.85
N GLU A 197 -1.86 -9.90 -3.15
CA GLU A 197 -1.48 -8.55 -3.61
C GLU A 197 -0.95 -8.61 -5.06
N LEU A 198 -1.41 -7.66 -5.88
CA LEU A 198 -0.93 -7.41 -7.23
C LEU A 198 -0.28 -6.03 -7.27
N GLU A 199 1.04 -5.97 -7.36
CA GLU A 199 1.84 -4.74 -7.31
C GLU A 199 2.42 -4.43 -8.69
N LEU A 200 2.07 -3.27 -9.27
CA LEU A 200 2.63 -2.83 -10.56
C LEU A 200 4.09 -2.44 -10.37
N GLN A 201 4.99 -3.18 -10.99
CA GLN A 201 6.43 -2.85 -10.98
C GLN A 201 6.78 -1.89 -12.11
N ASP A 202 6.16 -2.08 -13.28
CA ASP A 202 6.37 -1.26 -14.48
C ASP A 202 5.24 -1.51 -15.49
N GLY A 203 4.95 -0.51 -16.34
CA GLY A 203 3.99 -0.59 -17.43
C GLY A 203 2.60 -0.04 -17.10
N SER A 204 1.56 -0.69 -17.64
CA SER A 204 0.20 -0.13 -17.68
C SER A 204 -0.61 -0.35 -16.38
N GLU A 205 -1.04 0.74 -15.75
CA GLU A 205 -2.02 0.72 -14.65
C GLU A 205 -3.37 0.13 -15.08
N LEU A 206 -3.84 0.45 -16.29
CA LEU A 206 -5.06 -0.14 -16.86
C LEU A 206 -4.97 -1.67 -16.95
N PHE A 207 -3.80 -2.22 -17.28
CA PHE A 207 -3.60 -3.67 -17.28
C PHE A 207 -3.74 -4.25 -15.86
N LEU A 208 -3.19 -3.57 -14.85
CA LEU A 208 -3.33 -3.99 -13.46
C LEU A 208 -4.81 -3.97 -13.03
N GLU A 209 -5.56 -2.92 -13.35
CA GLU A 209 -7.00 -2.82 -13.05
C GLU A 209 -7.81 -3.95 -13.70
N GLN A 210 -7.54 -4.22 -14.99
CA GLN A 210 -8.20 -5.31 -15.72
C GLN A 210 -7.86 -6.68 -15.16
N LEU A 211 -6.59 -6.91 -14.81
CA LEU A 211 -6.15 -8.14 -14.16
C LEU A 211 -6.83 -8.32 -12.80
N ALA A 212 -6.88 -7.26 -12.00
CA ALA A 212 -7.53 -7.26 -10.69
C ALA A 212 -9.02 -7.59 -10.79
N GLN A 213 -9.74 -6.96 -11.72
CA GLN A 213 -11.17 -7.23 -11.94
C GLN A 213 -11.41 -8.69 -12.36
N ALA A 214 -10.59 -9.21 -13.28
CA ALA A 214 -10.71 -10.59 -13.74
C ALA A 214 -10.40 -11.60 -12.62
N VAL A 215 -9.43 -11.30 -11.74
CA VAL A 215 -9.14 -12.13 -10.54
C VAL A 215 -10.30 -12.07 -9.54
N ALA A 216 -10.88 -10.88 -9.32
CA ALA A 216 -12.04 -10.71 -8.45
C ALA A 216 -13.21 -11.61 -8.91
N GLU A 217 -13.47 -11.64 -10.22
CA GLU A 217 -14.52 -12.44 -10.83
C GLU A 217 -14.22 -13.95 -10.80
N GLU A 218 -12.98 -14.36 -11.13
CA GLU A 218 -12.57 -15.76 -11.18
C GLU A 218 -12.67 -16.44 -9.80
N TYR A 219 -12.33 -15.70 -8.74
CA TYR A 219 -12.23 -16.25 -7.38
C TYR A 219 -13.31 -15.73 -6.42
N GLY A 220 -14.20 -14.84 -6.86
CA GLY A 220 -15.25 -14.24 -6.04
C GLY A 220 -14.69 -13.42 -4.87
N LEU A 221 -13.64 -12.63 -5.12
CA LEU A 221 -12.95 -11.83 -4.10
C LEU A 221 -13.36 -10.36 -4.19
N ALA A 222 -13.35 -9.68 -3.04
CA ALA A 222 -13.47 -8.24 -2.98
C ALA A 222 -12.08 -7.58 -3.03
N ILE A 223 -12.01 -6.41 -3.66
CA ILE A 223 -10.83 -5.54 -3.58
C ILE A 223 -10.88 -4.79 -2.26
N HIS A 224 -9.74 -4.74 -1.56
CA HIS A 224 -9.59 -4.02 -0.29
C HIS A 224 -8.55 -2.90 -0.40
N SER A 225 -8.80 -1.80 0.30
CA SER A 225 -7.93 -0.61 0.35
C SER A 225 -7.12 -0.50 1.64
N HIS A 226 -7.61 -1.09 2.73
CA HIS A 226 -6.94 -1.06 4.03
C HIS A 226 -5.55 -1.71 3.95
N SER A 227 -4.57 -1.11 4.59
CA SER A 227 -3.24 -1.69 4.76
C SER A 227 -3.25 -2.83 5.77
N LYS A 228 -2.18 -3.64 5.78
CA LYS A 228 -1.94 -4.64 6.82
C LYS A 228 -1.96 -4.04 8.24
N TYR A 229 -1.52 -2.79 8.40
CA TYR A 229 -1.57 -2.10 9.70
C TYR A 229 -3.01 -1.88 10.13
N GLU A 230 -3.81 -1.23 9.27
CA GLU A 230 -5.24 -0.97 9.54
C GLU A 230 -5.97 -2.27 9.88
N ARG A 231 -5.90 -3.30 9.01
CA ARG A 231 -6.59 -4.57 9.24
C ARG A 231 -6.12 -5.31 10.49
N GLY A 232 -4.82 -5.26 10.77
CA GLY A 232 -4.28 -5.86 11.98
C GLY A 232 -4.79 -5.16 13.25
N MET A 233 -4.94 -3.84 13.23
CA MET A 233 -5.56 -3.09 14.33
C MET A 233 -7.07 -3.40 14.44
N TYR A 234 -7.76 -3.59 13.31
CA TYR A 234 -9.20 -3.93 13.27
C TYR A 234 -9.46 -5.30 13.88
N ALA A 235 -8.56 -6.27 13.64
CA ALA A 235 -8.65 -7.61 14.20
C ALA A 235 -8.59 -7.67 15.74
N PHE A 236 -8.20 -6.58 16.40
CA PHE A 236 -8.16 -6.45 17.85
C PHE A 236 -9.09 -5.37 18.39
N ASP A 237 -10.06 -4.88 17.58
CA ASP A 237 -11.07 -3.89 17.99
C ASP A 237 -10.47 -2.62 18.62
N VAL A 238 -9.36 -2.13 18.08
CA VAL A 238 -8.70 -0.93 18.61
C VAL A 238 -9.59 0.31 18.39
N PRO A 239 -9.72 1.24 19.35
CA PRO A 239 -10.57 2.42 19.19
C PRO A 239 -10.25 3.24 17.93
N GLY A 240 -11.31 3.59 17.18
CA GLY A 240 -11.22 4.33 15.93
C GLY A 240 -10.54 3.58 14.79
N SER A 241 -10.54 2.25 14.91
CA SER A 241 -10.18 1.30 13.86
C SER A 241 -11.44 0.70 13.21
N ASP A 242 -12.51 1.49 13.08
CA ASP A 242 -13.74 1.02 12.45
C ASP A 242 -13.48 0.76 10.96
N GLU A 243 -14.00 -0.36 10.46
CA GLU A 243 -13.96 -0.67 9.03
C GLU A 243 -14.81 0.39 8.31
N GLU A 244 -14.17 1.37 7.65
CA GLU A 244 -14.90 2.24 6.73
C GLU A 244 -15.49 1.33 5.64
N PRO A 245 -16.81 1.35 5.38
CA PRO A 245 -17.41 0.46 4.41
C PRO A 245 -16.72 0.69 3.07
N ALA A 246 -16.21 -0.40 2.48
CA ALA A 246 -15.51 -0.36 1.20
C ALA A 246 -16.29 0.54 0.21
N PRO A 247 -15.63 1.50 -0.47
CA PRO A 247 -16.32 2.30 -1.47
C PRO A 247 -16.93 1.34 -2.50
N ALA A 248 -18.25 1.42 -2.68
CA ALA A 248 -18.97 0.64 -3.66
C ALA A 248 -18.26 0.77 -5.01
N THR A 249 -17.84 -0.36 -5.58
CA THR A 249 -17.25 -0.41 -6.90
C THR A 249 -18.21 0.27 -7.88
N PRO A 250 -17.78 1.24 -8.71
CA PRO A 250 -18.60 1.61 -9.85
C PRO A 250 -18.71 0.36 -10.70
N SER A 251 -19.92 -0.17 -10.82
CA SER A 251 -20.24 -1.24 -11.77
C SER A 251 -19.88 -0.75 -13.18
N ALA A 252 -18.68 -1.06 -13.64
CA ALA A 252 -18.29 -0.83 -15.02
C ALA A 252 -19.14 -1.75 -15.92
N PRO A 253 -19.57 -1.27 -17.11
CA PRO A 253 -20.39 -2.08 -18.00
C PRO A 253 -19.64 -3.34 -18.41
N SER A 254 -20.35 -4.48 -18.45
CA SER A 254 -19.81 -5.77 -18.85
C SER A 254 -19.03 -5.65 -20.17
N MET A 255 -17.70 -5.75 -20.11
CA MET A 255 -16.89 -5.88 -21.31
C MET A 255 -16.83 -7.34 -21.70
N ASP A 256 -16.93 -7.60 -23.00
CA ASP A 256 -16.79 -8.94 -23.57
C ASP A 256 -15.33 -9.41 -23.47
N HIS A 257 -15.07 -10.31 -22.53
CA HIS A 257 -13.73 -10.88 -22.25
C HIS A 257 -13.22 -11.84 -23.36
N SER A 258 -13.99 -12.09 -24.42
CA SER A 258 -13.58 -12.97 -25.53
C SER A 258 -12.42 -12.40 -26.36
N ALA A 259 -12.31 -11.07 -26.45
CA ALA A 259 -11.24 -10.39 -27.19
C ALA A 259 -9.86 -10.55 -26.51
N TRP A 260 -9.83 -10.57 -25.17
CA TRP A 260 -8.59 -10.64 -24.39
C TRP A 260 -7.95 -12.05 -24.41
N ARG A 261 -8.77 -13.11 -24.34
CA ARG A 261 -8.29 -14.51 -24.48
C ARG A 261 -7.71 -14.79 -25.88
N SER A 262 -8.23 -14.12 -26.90
CA SER A 262 -7.83 -14.35 -28.30
C SER A 262 -6.44 -13.77 -28.62
N ALA A 263 -6.06 -12.66 -27.97
CA ALA A 263 -4.77 -12.01 -28.18
C ALA A 263 -3.56 -12.82 -27.66
N GLN A 264 -3.76 -13.69 -26.65
CA GLN A 264 -2.68 -14.54 -26.12
C GLN A 264 -2.40 -15.78 -26.98
N VAL A 265 -3.40 -16.28 -27.73
CA VAL A 265 -3.24 -17.49 -28.55
C VAL A 265 -2.52 -17.20 -29.88
N GLU A 266 -2.66 -16.00 -30.43
CA GLU A 266 -1.94 -15.61 -31.67
C GLU A 266 -0.44 -15.34 -31.43
N GLY A 267 -0.07 -14.79 -30.25
CA GLY A 267 1.32 -14.52 -29.89
C GLY A 267 2.19 -15.77 -29.72
N LEU A 268 1.59 -16.92 -29.40
CA LEU A 268 2.30 -18.20 -29.27
C LEU A 268 2.50 -18.93 -30.61
N LYS A 269 1.64 -18.68 -31.61
CA LYS A 269 1.74 -19.32 -32.93
C LYS A 269 2.74 -18.63 -33.87
N GLY A 270 3.04 -17.35 -33.62
CA GLY A 270 3.98 -16.56 -34.45
C GLY A 270 5.48 -16.84 -34.26
N ARG A 271 5.88 -17.63 -33.25
CA ARG A 271 7.31 -17.92 -32.96
C ARG A 271 7.79 -19.30 -33.45
N ALA A 272 6.94 -20.10 -34.09
CA ALA A 272 7.30 -21.45 -34.55
C ALA A 272 7.81 -21.55 -36.01
N SER A 273 7.99 -20.43 -36.73
CA SER A 273 8.55 -20.45 -38.10
C SER A 273 9.63 -19.38 -38.27
N GLY A 274 10.89 -19.78 -38.18
CA GLY A 274 12.02 -18.86 -38.29
C GLY A 274 13.38 -19.54 -38.43
N SER A 275 13.60 -20.12 -39.61
CA SER A 275 14.89 -20.29 -40.32
C SER A 275 16.15 -20.73 -39.57
N ARG A 276 16.56 -21.96 -39.86
CA ARG A 276 17.91 -22.52 -39.73
C ARG A 276 18.87 -21.80 -40.72
N PRO A 277 20.03 -21.27 -40.32
CA PRO A 277 21.01 -20.73 -41.27
C PRO A 277 21.87 -21.85 -41.88
N PRO A 278 22.39 -21.67 -43.10
CA PRO A 278 23.02 -22.73 -43.87
C PRO A 278 24.51 -22.93 -43.55
N ALA A 279 24.92 -24.21 -43.66
CA ALA A 279 26.25 -24.83 -43.78
C ALA A 279 27.39 -24.32 -42.89
#